data_AF-A0A924UH59-F1
#
_entry.id   AF-A0A924UH59-F1
#
_cell.length_a   1.000
_cell.length_b   1.000
_cell.length_c   1.000
_cell.angle_alpha   90.00
_cell.angle_beta   90.00
_cell.angle_gamma   90.00
#
_symmetry.space_group_name_H-M   'P 1'
#
loop_
_entity.id
_entity.type
_entity.pdbx_description
1 polymer ?
#
loop_
_entity_poly.entity_id
_entity_poly.type
_entity_poly.pdbx_seq_one_letter_code
_entity_poly.pdbx_strand_id
1 'polypeptide(L)'
;MTGFVSFVSSGPGDPELLTIKARDRIAAADAILFDDLSAGPILDHARPGADLASVGKRAGRSSPRQDSVSQLLVDYALTGVRVVRLKSGDAGLFGRLEEEIEACRAAGVGFEIVPGVTSASAAAAAAGIPLTRRLTARRVQFVTGHDV
;
A
#
# COMPACT_ATOMS: atom_id res chain seq x y z
N MET A 1 20.52 14.18 4.74
CA MET A 1 20.25 12.73 4.84
C MET A 1 18.97 12.47 4.08
N THR A 2 18.94 11.49 3.17
CA THR A 2 17.69 11.09 2.53
C THR A 2 16.84 10.33 3.53
N GLY A 3 15.52 10.47 3.39
CA GLY A 3 14.52 9.76 4.19
C GLY A 3 14.39 8.30 3.76
N PHE A 4 13.33 7.66 4.23
CA PHE A 4 13.09 6.24 3.99
C PHE A 4 11.62 5.97 3.69
N VAL A 5 11.36 5.17 2.66
CA VAL A 5 10.00 4.82 2.22
C VAL A 5 9.61 3.43 2.73
N SER A 6 8.47 3.31 3.40
CA SER A 6 7.85 2.01 3.71
C SER A 6 6.60 1.84 2.84
N PHE A 7 6.62 0.89 1.90
CA PHE A 7 5.43 0.47 1.16
C PHE A 7 4.61 -0.46 2.04
N VAL A 8 3.51 0.06 2.61
CA VAL A 8 2.72 -0.65 3.62
C VAL A 8 1.43 -1.17 3.03
N SER A 9 1.25 -2.49 3.11
CA SER A 9 0.01 -3.17 2.75
C SER A 9 -1.00 -3.03 3.90
N SER A 10 -2.12 -2.35 3.62
CA SER A 10 -3.16 -2.05 4.61
C SER A 10 -4.17 -3.18 4.81
N GLY A 11 -4.12 -4.23 3.98
CA GLY A 11 -5.11 -5.31 4.03
C GLY A 11 -6.41 -4.95 3.31
N PRO A 12 -7.46 -5.79 3.42
CA PRO A 12 -8.68 -5.67 2.64
C PRO A 12 -9.68 -4.60 3.16
N GLY A 13 -9.35 -3.90 4.25
CA GLY A 13 -10.15 -2.83 4.85
C GLY A 13 -10.39 -2.99 6.35
N ASP A 14 -10.50 -4.22 6.86
CA ASP A 14 -10.61 -4.49 8.30
C ASP A 14 -9.28 -4.15 9.01
N PRO A 15 -9.26 -3.20 9.97
CA PRO A 15 -8.06 -2.82 10.71
C PRO A 15 -7.41 -3.98 11.48
N GLU A 16 -8.18 -5.00 11.88
CA GLU A 16 -7.65 -6.18 12.58
C GLU A 16 -6.81 -7.08 11.67
N LEU A 17 -6.89 -6.88 10.34
CA LEU A 17 -6.09 -7.60 9.35
C LEU A 17 -4.77 -6.87 9.01
N LEU A 18 -4.46 -5.75 9.68
CA LEU A 18 -3.14 -5.14 9.62
C LEU A 18 -2.09 -6.06 10.23
N THR A 19 -0.92 -6.11 9.60
CA THR A 19 0.24 -6.73 10.24
C THR A 19 0.77 -5.82 11.35
N ILE A 20 1.37 -6.41 12.38
CA ILE A 20 2.03 -5.64 13.45
C ILE A 20 3.06 -4.67 12.86
N LYS A 21 3.86 -5.14 11.90
CA LYS A 21 4.85 -4.31 11.20
C LYS A 21 4.21 -3.14 10.45
N ALA A 22 3.06 -3.34 9.79
CA ALA A 22 2.35 -2.27 9.10
C ALA A 22 1.92 -1.16 10.06
N ARG A 23 1.25 -1.55 11.16
CA ARG A 23 0.82 -0.62 12.22
C ARG A 23 2.01 0.16 12.80
N ASP A 24 3.11 -0.51 13.09
CA ASP A 24 4.29 0.13 13.68
C ASP A 24 4.94 1.14 12.70
N ARG A 25 4.92 0.87 11.39
CA ARG A 25 5.40 1.85 10.37
C ARG A 25 4.45 3.02 10.20
N ILE A 26 3.14 2.80 10.23
CA ILE A 26 2.13 3.87 10.21
C ILE A 26 2.31 4.79 11.42
N ALA A 27 2.47 4.22 12.62
CA ALA A 27 2.66 4.99 13.84
C ALA A 27 3.98 5.79 13.88
N ALA A 28 5.03 5.30 13.21
CA ALA A 28 6.31 5.98 13.14
C ALA A 28 6.42 6.98 11.97
N ALA A 29 5.45 7.03 11.06
CA ALA A 29 5.53 7.81 9.83
C ALA A 29 5.50 9.31 10.10
N ASP A 30 6.33 10.04 9.36
CA ASP A 30 6.29 11.51 9.33
C ASP A 30 5.30 12.00 8.27
N ALA A 31 5.17 11.25 7.17
CA ALA A 31 4.17 11.46 6.13
C ALA A 31 3.58 10.13 5.66
N ILE A 32 2.28 10.13 5.31
CA ILE A 32 1.54 8.98 4.83
C ILE A 32 0.83 9.33 3.53
N LEU A 33 1.24 8.69 2.43
CA LEU A 33 0.61 8.79 1.12
C LEU A 33 -0.33 7.60 0.92
N PHE A 34 -1.64 7.85 0.81
CA PHE A 34 -2.67 6.82 0.74
C PHE A 34 -3.66 7.05 -0.40
N ASP A 35 -4.22 5.97 -0.93
CA ASP A 35 -5.30 6.02 -1.91
C ASP A 35 -6.67 5.81 -1.23
N ASP A 36 -7.75 6.03 -1.96
CA ASP A 36 -9.10 5.98 -1.39
C ASP A 36 -9.46 4.59 -0.82
N LEU A 37 -8.88 3.51 -1.36
CA LEU A 37 -9.13 2.14 -0.92
C LEU A 37 -8.33 1.75 0.33
N SER A 38 -7.28 2.50 0.67
CA SER A 38 -6.47 2.31 1.87
C SER A 38 -6.77 3.32 2.98
N ALA A 39 -7.66 4.28 2.72
CA ALA A 39 -8.16 5.24 3.70
C ALA A 39 -9.14 4.58 4.69
N GLY A 40 -9.35 5.24 5.84
CA GLY A 40 -10.31 4.80 6.87
C GLY A 40 -9.69 4.66 8.26
N PRO A 41 -10.22 3.78 9.12
CA PRO A 41 -9.74 3.62 10.51
C PRO A 41 -8.27 3.20 10.64
N ILE A 42 -7.66 2.70 9.56
CA ILE A 42 -6.23 2.38 9.50
C ILE A 42 -5.37 3.63 9.74
N LEU A 43 -5.84 4.80 9.29
CA LEU A 43 -5.14 6.07 9.48
C LEU A 43 -5.20 6.55 10.95
N ASP A 44 -6.06 5.99 11.79
CA ASP A 44 -6.11 6.31 13.23
C ASP A 44 -4.86 5.80 13.97
N HIS A 45 -4.08 4.92 13.36
CA HIS A 45 -2.77 4.51 13.85
C HIS A 45 -1.66 5.53 13.55
N ALA A 46 -1.92 6.55 12.72
CA ALA A 46 -0.94 7.57 12.42
C ALA A 46 -0.62 8.40 13.67
N ARG A 47 0.64 8.77 13.84
CA ARG A 47 1.01 9.68 14.93
C ARG A 47 0.35 11.06 14.74
N PRO A 48 0.04 11.77 15.84
CA PRO A 48 -0.31 13.18 15.77
C PRO A 48 0.76 13.99 15.02
N GLY A 49 0.31 14.82 14.08
CA GLY A 49 1.20 15.67 13.27
C GLY A 49 1.88 14.97 12.10
N ALA A 50 1.56 13.71 11.81
CA ALA A 50 1.91 13.11 10.52
C ALA A 50 1.19 13.85 9.38
N ASP A 51 1.89 14.11 8.27
CA ASP A 51 1.27 14.66 7.07
C ASP A 51 0.49 13.55 6.33
N LEU A 52 -0.79 13.79 6.07
CA LEU A 52 -1.69 12.81 5.46
C LEU A 52 -2.04 13.27 4.04
N ALA A 53 -1.37 12.67 3.05
CA ALA A 53 -1.52 13.01 1.64
C ALA A 53 -2.37 11.97 0.90
N SER A 54 -3.61 12.34 0.54
CA SER A 54 -4.42 11.53 -0.37
C SER A 54 -3.89 11.64 -1.80
N VAL A 55 -3.55 10.50 -2.39
CA VAL A 55 -3.08 10.35 -3.79
C VAL A 55 -4.12 9.66 -4.69
N GLY A 56 -5.32 9.40 -4.14
CA GLY A 56 -6.45 8.75 -4.81
C GLY A 56 -7.24 9.63 -5.79
N LYS A 57 -8.29 9.06 -6.38
CA LYS A 57 -9.13 9.74 -7.37
C LYS A 57 -10.03 10.75 -6.65
N ARG A 58 -9.73 12.05 -6.73
CA ARG A 58 -10.75 13.07 -6.45
C ARG A 58 -11.85 12.91 -7.51
N ALA A 59 -13.03 12.46 -7.08
CA ALA A 59 -14.21 12.25 -7.92
C ALA A 59 -14.36 13.37 -8.96
N GLY A 60 -14.20 13.03 -10.24
CA GLY A 60 -14.42 13.93 -11.39
C GLY A 60 -13.19 14.64 -11.98
N ARG A 61 -11.96 14.45 -11.47
CA ARG A 61 -10.74 14.99 -12.12
C ARG A 61 -9.88 13.90 -12.76
N SER A 62 -9.18 14.23 -13.85
CA SER A 62 -8.20 13.33 -14.47
C SER A 62 -7.17 12.91 -13.43
N SER A 63 -6.86 11.61 -13.39
CA SER A 63 -5.85 11.05 -12.49
C SER A 63 -4.56 11.89 -12.53
N PRO A 64 -3.91 12.16 -11.39
CA PRO A 64 -2.47 12.37 -11.43
C PRO A 64 -1.89 11.20 -12.22
N ARG A 65 -1.00 11.46 -13.19
CA ARG A 65 -0.27 10.36 -13.83
C ARG A 65 0.46 9.60 -12.72
N GLN A 66 0.65 8.29 -12.85
CA GLN A 66 1.34 7.52 -11.81
C GLN A 66 2.72 8.11 -11.48
N ASP A 67 3.39 8.66 -12.49
CA ASP A 67 4.60 9.48 -12.37
C ASP A 67 4.48 10.57 -11.30
N SER A 68 3.31 11.21 -11.17
CA SER A 68 3.04 12.25 -10.17
C SER A 68 3.00 11.71 -8.74
N VAL A 69 2.51 10.49 -8.52
CA VAL A 69 2.50 9.85 -7.19
C VAL A 69 3.90 9.39 -6.81
N SER A 70 4.59 8.72 -7.74
CA SER A 70 5.98 8.30 -7.55
C SER A 70 6.89 9.49 -7.29
N GLN A 71 6.73 10.59 -8.02
CA GLN A 71 7.50 11.82 -7.79
C GLN A 71 7.21 12.42 -6.41
N LEU A 72 5.92 12.54 -6.03
CA LEU A 72 5.55 13.05 -4.71
C LEU A 72 6.16 12.21 -3.59
N LEU A 73 6.13 10.88 -3.72
CA LEU A 73 6.74 9.96 -2.76
C LEU A 73 8.24 10.21 -2.61
N VAL A 74 8.95 10.37 -3.72
CA VAL A 74 10.37 10.70 -3.74
C VAL A 74 10.62 12.08 -3.13
N ASP A 75 9.84 13.09 -3.47
CA ASP A 75 10.00 14.45 -2.97
C ASP A 75 9.89 14.51 -1.44
N TYR A 76 8.89 13.83 -0.86
CA TYR A 76 8.79 13.69 0.59
C TYR A 76 10.03 13.01 1.17
N ALA A 77 10.45 11.87 0.60
CA ALA A 77 11.61 11.15 1.12
C ALA A 77 12.90 11.98 1.03
N LEU A 78 13.09 12.80 0.00
CA LEU A 78 14.26 13.66 -0.15
C LEU A 78 14.34 14.77 0.93
N THR A 79 13.24 15.10 1.61
CA THR A 79 13.26 16.00 2.78
C THR A 79 13.90 15.36 4.03
N GLY A 80 14.21 14.06 4.00
CA GLY A 80 14.84 13.35 5.11
C GLY A 80 13.88 12.65 6.06
N VAL A 81 12.58 12.63 5.75
CA VAL A 81 11.53 12.10 6.64
C VAL A 81 11.20 10.62 6.36
N ARG A 82 10.52 9.96 7.30
CA ARG A 82 9.98 8.60 7.12
C ARG A 82 8.63 8.68 6.42
N VAL A 83 8.55 8.11 5.24
CA VAL A 83 7.34 8.13 4.41
C VAL A 83 6.70 6.74 4.41
N VAL A 84 5.40 6.68 4.63
CA VAL A 84 4.59 5.48 4.37
C VAL A 84 3.81 5.69 3.09
N ARG A 85 3.97 4.78 2.12
CA ARG A 85 3.05 4.63 0.99
C ARG A 85 2.07 3.51 1.35
N LEU A 86 0.87 3.89 1.77
CA LEU A 86 -0.17 2.97 2.22
C LEU A 86 -1.00 2.48 1.03
N LYS A 87 -1.04 1.17 0.79
CA LYS A 87 -1.69 0.56 -0.38
C LYS A 87 -2.73 -0.46 0.08
N SER A 88 -3.88 -0.52 -0.59
CA SER A 88 -4.96 -1.46 -0.26
C SER A 88 -4.57 -2.91 -0.55
N GLY A 89 -5.04 -3.86 0.26
CA GLY A 89 -4.75 -5.28 0.11
C GLY A 89 -3.28 -5.60 0.40
N ASP A 90 -2.66 -6.35 -0.50
CA ASP A 90 -1.20 -6.56 -0.53
C ASP A 90 -0.59 -5.71 -1.66
N ALA A 91 0.43 -4.91 -1.32
CA ALA A 91 1.07 -3.98 -2.24
C ALA A 91 1.64 -4.68 -3.50
N GLY A 92 2.05 -5.94 -3.40
CA GLY A 92 2.63 -6.72 -4.50
C GLY A 92 1.60 -7.29 -5.47
N LEU A 93 0.29 -7.24 -5.17
CA LEU A 93 -0.76 -7.81 -6.01
C LEU A 93 -1.59 -6.72 -6.68
N PHE A 94 -1.37 -6.54 -7.99
CA PHE A 94 -2.08 -5.56 -8.84
C PHE A 94 -2.02 -4.11 -8.31
N GLY A 95 -1.04 -3.80 -7.45
CA GLY A 95 -0.91 -2.52 -6.79
C GLY A 95 0.03 -1.52 -7.46
N ARG A 96 0.59 -1.84 -8.64
CA ARG A 96 1.57 -0.99 -9.36
C ARG A 96 2.79 -0.59 -8.51
N LEU A 97 3.24 -1.50 -7.65
CA LEU A 97 4.35 -1.26 -6.73
C LEU A 97 5.70 -1.05 -7.45
N GLU A 98 5.89 -1.71 -8.59
CA GLU A 98 7.13 -1.63 -9.36
C GLU A 98 7.49 -0.20 -9.75
N GLU A 99 6.53 0.57 -10.27
CA GLU A 99 6.72 1.95 -10.72
C GLU A 99 7.20 2.88 -9.59
N GLU A 100 6.70 2.67 -8.37
CA GLU A 100 7.10 3.45 -7.20
C GLU A 100 8.48 3.03 -6.67
N ILE A 101 8.82 1.73 -6.78
CA ILE A 101 10.15 1.20 -6.43
C ILE A 101 11.21 1.74 -7.39
N GLU A 102 10.94 1.75 -8.69
CA GLU A 102 11.86 2.26 -9.70
C GLU A 102 12.17 3.74 -9.47
N ALA A 103 11.16 4.55 -9.16
CA ALA A 103 11.35 5.94 -8.78
C ALA A 103 12.23 6.10 -7.53
N CYS A 104 11.99 5.31 -6.48
CA CYS A 104 12.84 5.32 -5.28
C CYS A 104 14.29 4.96 -5.60
N ARG A 105 14.51 3.93 -6.42
CA ARG A 105 15.84 3.50 -6.86
C ARG A 105 16.56 4.57 -7.66
N ALA A 106 15.87 5.18 -8.63
CA ALA A 106 16.41 6.25 -9.46
C ALA A 106 16.83 7.48 -8.63
N ALA A 107 16.10 7.78 -7.56
CA ALA A 107 16.39 8.88 -6.66
C ALA A 107 17.38 8.55 -5.53
N GLY A 108 17.85 7.30 -5.42
CA GLY A 108 18.72 6.86 -4.32
C GLY A 108 18.03 6.85 -2.95
N VAL A 109 16.71 6.69 -2.92
CA VAL A 109 15.90 6.61 -1.70
C VAL A 109 15.83 5.17 -1.21
N GLY A 110 16.18 4.93 0.06
CA GLY A 110 16.03 3.62 0.69
C GLY A 110 14.56 3.27 0.92
N PHE A 111 14.21 2.00 0.76
CA PHE A 111 12.83 1.56 0.96
C PHE A 111 12.71 0.14 1.53
N GLU A 112 11.53 -0.20 2.04
CA GLU A 112 11.11 -1.57 2.32
C GLU A 112 9.68 -1.84 1.84
N ILE A 113 9.32 -3.12 1.75
CA ILE A 113 7.95 -3.56 1.49
C ILE A 113 7.45 -4.29 2.74
N VAL A 114 6.29 -3.88 3.25
CA VAL A 114 5.57 -4.55 4.33
C VAL A 114 4.36 -5.27 3.72
N PRO A 115 4.37 -6.61 3.67
CA PRO A 115 3.28 -7.39 3.06
C PRO A 115 2.02 -7.34 3.93
N GLY A 116 0.88 -7.73 3.34
CA GLY A 116 -0.40 -7.70 4.02
C GLY A 116 -1.38 -8.75 3.52
N VAL A 117 -2.57 -8.76 4.10
CA VAL A 117 -3.63 -9.68 3.70
C VAL A 117 -4.25 -9.19 2.38
N THR A 118 -4.07 -9.96 1.31
CA THR A 118 -4.71 -9.66 0.02
C THR A 118 -6.23 -9.87 0.07
N SER A 119 -6.96 -9.09 -0.73
CA SER A 119 -8.41 -9.19 -0.86
C SER A 119 -8.88 -10.59 -1.24
N ALA A 120 -8.11 -11.37 -2.01
CA ALA A 120 -8.53 -12.74 -2.34
C ALA A 120 -8.52 -13.67 -1.14
N SER A 121 -7.49 -13.59 -0.27
CA SER A 121 -7.41 -14.38 0.96
C SER A 121 -8.50 -13.98 1.93
N ALA A 122 -8.74 -12.66 2.07
CA ALA A 122 -9.80 -12.13 2.91
C ALA A 122 -11.19 -12.57 2.44
N ALA A 123 -11.49 -12.43 1.15
CA ALA A 123 -12.77 -12.83 0.57
C ALA A 123 -13.02 -14.34 0.70
N ALA A 124 -12.00 -15.17 0.45
CA ALA A 124 -12.08 -16.61 0.63
C ALA A 124 -12.40 -16.97 2.09
N ALA A 125 -11.70 -16.36 3.05
CA ALA A 125 -11.96 -16.56 4.47
C ALA A 125 -13.38 -16.10 4.88
N ALA A 126 -13.82 -14.92 4.43
CA ALA A 126 -15.15 -14.40 4.70
C ALA A 126 -16.26 -15.29 4.13
N ALA A 127 -16.01 -15.95 2.99
CA ALA A 127 -16.92 -16.93 2.40
C ALA A 127 -16.84 -18.33 3.04
N GLY A 128 -15.92 -18.57 3.98
CA GLY A 128 -15.68 -19.89 4.56
C GLY A 128 -15.09 -20.90 3.56
N ILE A 129 -14.42 -20.42 2.51
CA ILE A 129 -13.88 -21.24 1.43
C ILE A 129 -12.35 -21.19 1.47
N PRO A 130 -11.63 -22.34 1.48
CA PRO A 130 -10.19 -22.32 1.33
C PRO A 130 -9.79 -22.06 -0.13
N LEU A 131 -8.72 -21.29 -0.35
CA LEU A 131 -8.16 -21.07 -1.69
C LEU A 131 -7.58 -22.34 -2.32
N THR A 132 -7.22 -23.34 -1.51
CA THR A 132 -6.70 -24.63 -1.98
C THR A 132 -7.38 -25.80 -1.28
N ARG A 133 -7.37 -26.95 -1.95
CA ARG A 133 -7.82 -28.23 -1.41
C ARG A 133 -6.86 -29.30 -1.86
N ARG A 134 -6.31 -30.08 -0.91
CA ARG A 134 -5.22 -31.05 -1.14
C ARG A 134 -5.42 -31.92 -2.39
N LEU A 135 -6.64 -32.40 -2.63
CA LEU A 135 -6.94 -33.33 -3.72
C LEU A 135 -7.61 -32.68 -4.94
N THR A 136 -8.35 -31.58 -4.75
CA THR A 136 -9.24 -31.03 -5.78
C THR A 136 -8.85 -29.63 -6.28
N ALA A 137 -8.04 -28.89 -5.54
CA ALA A 137 -7.59 -27.54 -5.92
C ALA A 137 -6.14 -27.32 -5.47
N ARG A 138 -5.19 -27.71 -6.33
CA ARG A 138 -3.73 -27.66 -6.07
C ARG A 138 -3.03 -26.46 -6.72
N ARG A 139 -3.81 -25.54 -7.29
CA ARG A 139 -3.31 -24.34 -7.99
C ARG A 139 -4.17 -23.15 -7.57
N VAL A 140 -3.50 -22.03 -7.29
CA VAL A 140 -4.14 -20.72 -7.12
C VAL A 140 -3.61 -19.80 -8.22
N GLN A 141 -4.48 -18.99 -8.80
CA GLN A 141 -4.10 -17.97 -9.77
C GLN A 141 -4.80 -16.67 -9.42
N PHE A 142 -4.03 -15.59 -9.45
CA PHE A 142 -4.53 -14.23 -9.37
C PHE A 142 -4.46 -13.66 -10.78
N VAL A 143 -5.59 -13.12 -11.27
CA VAL A 143 -5.69 -12.55 -12.61
C VAL A 143 -6.42 -11.22 -12.50
N THR A 144 -5.91 -10.20 -13.19
CA THR A 144 -6.63 -8.93 -13.34
C THR A 144 -7.68 -9.07 -14.44
N GLY A 145 -8.90 -8.62 -14.16
CA GLY A 145 -9.97 -8.49 -15.17
C GLY A 145 -9.99 -7.13 -15.85
N HIS A 146 -9.00 -6.28 -15.57
CA HIS A 146 -8.87 -4.95 -16.16
C HIS A 146 -7.74 -4.94 -17.19
N ASP A 147 -8.02 -4.32 -18.34
CA ASP A 147 -7.04 -4.08 -19.40
C ASP A 147 -6.11 -2.90 -19.01
N VAL A 148 -4.91 -2.89 -19.60
CA VAL A 148 -3.90 -1.83 -19.44
C VAL A 148 -4.12 -0.73 -20.47
#